data_AF-A0A7X4YL80-F1
#
_entry.id   AF-A0A7X4YL80-F1
#
_cell.length_a   1.000
_cell.length_b   1.000
_cell.length_c   1.000
_cell.angle_alpha   90.00
_cell.angle_beta   90.00
_cell.angle_gamma   90.00
#
_symmetry.space_group_name_H-M   'P 1'
#
loop_
_entity.id
_entity.type
_entity.pdbx_description
1 polymer ?
#
loop_
_entity_poly.entity_id
_entity_poly.type
_entity_poly.pdbx_seq_one_letter_code
_entity_poly.pdbx_strand_id
1 'polypeptide(L)'
;MYLARLNDQWSSFAQEAGLSEAAAIRITNTAQLKPADGPSYWLEFEREGRRFHLYHLHGLPGHADDLRELSEAYADASPEAAFGIPERQAAAIMEAVHAFMQQHYAAIQTSVDCGNGIEQARSYIHNVRMKHWLPRFPS
;
A
#
# COMPACT_ATOMS: atom_id res chain seq x y z
N MET A 1 -12.16 6.57 11.70
CA MET A 1 -11.68 5.98 12.97
C MET A 1 -10.63 4.87 12.71
N TYR A 2 -10.89 3.90 11.83
CA TYR A 2 -9.93 2.82 11.49
C TYR A 2 -8.60 3.33 10.92
N LEU A 3 -8.62 4.04 9.78
CA LEU A 3 -7.40 4.50 9.11
C LEU A 3 -6.57 5.48 9.96
N ALA A 4 -7.21 6.32 10.77
CA ALA A 4 -6.50 7.21 11.70
C ALA A 4 -5.65 6.40 12.68
N ARG A 5 -6.26 5.41 13.36
CA ARG A 5 -5.55 4.52 14.27
C ARG A 5 -4.47 3.70 13.58
N LEU A 6 -4.72 3.22 12.36
CA LEU A 6 -3.73 2.48 11.58
C LEU A 6 -2.50 3.37 11.26
N ASN A 7 -2.72 4.64 10.91
CA ASN A 7 -1.63 5.59 10.66
C ASN A 7 -0.87 5.95 11.94
N ASP A 8 -1.56 6.11 13.08
CA ASP A 8 -0.88 6.34 14.37
C ASP A 8 0.04 5.15 14.70
N GLN A 9 -0.47 3.93 14.53
CA GLN A 9 0.29 2.70 14.73
C GLN A 9 1.47 2.57 13.76
N TRP A 10 1.27 2.89 12.48
CA TRP A 10 2.33 2.90 11.47
C TRP A 10 3.44 3.90 11.84
N SER A 11 3.06 5.13 12.20
CA SER A 11 4.03 6.16 12.58
C SER A 11 4.87 5.74 13.78
N SER A 12 4.25 5.18 14.83
CA SER A 12 4.98 4.65 15.99
C SER A 12 5.89 3.48 15.61
N PHE A 13 5.38 2.52 14.83
CA PHE A 13 6.15 1.37 14.36
C PHE A 13 7.40 1.78 13.57
N ALA A 14 7.24 2.72 12.62
CA ALA A 14 8.33 3.24 11.82
C ALA A 14 9.39 3.96 12.66
N GLN A 15 8.97 4.77 13.64
CA GLN A 15 9.88 5.48 14.54
C GLN A 15 10.66 4.52 15.45
N GLU A 16 9.99 3.51 16.03
CA GLU A 16 10.62 2.49 16.86
C GLU A 16 11.63 1.64 16.08
N ALA A 17 11.38 1.42 14.79
CA ALA A 17 12.31 0.76 13.87
C ALA A 17 13.47 1.65 13.40
N GLY A 18 13.53 2.93 13.81
CA GLY A 18 14.54 3.89 13.36
C GLY A 18 14.35 4.39 11.93
N LEU A 19 13.19 4.16 11.33
CA LEU A 19 12.82 4.54 9.95
C LEU A 19 11.99 5.82 9.95
N SER A 20 12.60 6.93 10.36
CA SER A 20 11.89 8.20 10.59
C SER A 20 11.22 8.73 9.31
N GLU A 21 11.82 8.50 8.15
CA GLU A 21 11.30 8.85 6.84
C GLU A 21 10.04 8.06 6.49
N ALA A 22 9.95 6.80 6.94
CA ALA A 22 8.80 5.93 6.70
C ALA A 22 7.55 6.41 7.45
N ALA A 23 7.72 7.08 8.60
CA ALA A 23 6.62 7.65 9.37
C ALA A 23 5.85 8.75 8.60
N ALA A 24 6.44 9.34 7.56
CA ALA A 24 5.78 10.30 6.69
C ALA A 24 4.88 9.66 5.62
N ILE A 25 4.89 8.33 5.49
CA ILE A 25 3.97 7.59 4.63
C ILE A 25 2.60 7.55 5.29
N ARG A 26 1.56 7.99 4.58
CA ARG A 26 0.18 8.01 5.08
C ARG A 26 -0.65 6.95 4.38
N ILE A 27 -1.10 5.94 5.11
CA ILE A 27 -1.99 4.90 4.62
C ILE A 27 -3.39 5.50 4.41
N THR A 28 -3.88 5.45 3.17
CA THR A 28 -5.19 6.03 2.79
C THR A 28 -6.23 4.98 2.49
N ASN A 29 -5.84 3.73 2.23
CA ASN A 29 -6.76 2.61 2.13
C ASN A 29 -6.02 1.28 2.29
N THR A 30 -6.76 0.24 2.65
CA THR A 30 -6.27 -1.14 2.69
C THR A 30 -7.40 -2.07 2.25
N ALA A 31 -7.06 -3.25 1.73
CA ALA A 31 -8.00 -4.35 1.59
C ALA A 31 -7.29 -5.69 1.64
N GLN A 32 -7.97 -6.71 2.14
CA GLN A 32 -7.57 -8.10 1.94
C GLN A 32 -7.86 -8.52 0.50
N LEU A 33 -6.92 -9.21 -0.14
CA LEU A 33 -7.12 -9.81 -1.45
C LEU A 33 -7.54 -11.27 -1.25
N LYS A 34 -8.73 -11.64 -1.71
CA LYS A 34 -9.33 -12.97 -1.53
C LYS A 34 -9.74 -13.55 -2.89
N PRO A 35 -9.90 -14.86 -3.05
CA PRO A 35 -9.37 -15.90 -2.17
C PRO A 35 -7.84 -15.97 -2.33
N ALA A 36 -7.11 -15.97 -1.22
CA ALA A 36 -5.68 -16.19 -1.20
C ALA A 36 -5.35 -17.08 -0.01
N ASP A 37 -4.42 -18.02 -0.18
CA ASP A 37 -4.05 -19.03 0.83
C ASP A 37 -3.18 -18.46 1.97
N GLY A 38 -3.02 -17.14 2.04
CA GLY A 38 -2.29 -16.43 3.08
C GLY A 38 -2.56 -14.92 3.07
N PRO A 39 -1.75 -14.12 3.80
CA PRO A 39 -1.99 -12.70 3.99
C PRO A 39 -1.70 -11.87 2.73
N SER A 40 -2.54 -12.00 1.70
CA SER A 40 -2.50 -11.15 0.51
C SER A 40 -3.31 -9.89 0.73
N TYR A 41 -2.71 -8.74 0.44
CA TYR A 41 -3.33 -7.44 0.71
C TYR A 41 -3.01 -6.43 -0.38
N TRP A 42 -3.87 -5.43 -0.46
CA TRP A 42 -3.64 -4.19 -1.16
C TRP A 42 -3.54 -3.06 -0.14
N LEU A 43 -2.57 -2.18 -0.36
CA LEU A 43 -2.32 -0.99 0.43
C LEU A 43 -2.32 0.22 -0.52
N GLU A 44 -3.13 1.23 -0.22
CA GLU A 44 -3.00 2.56 -0.80
C GLU A 44 -2.33 3.48 0.22
N PHE A 45 -1.30 4.19 -0.21
CA PHE A 45 -0.63 5.19 0.63
C PHE A 45 -0.32 6.45 -0.15
N GLU A 46 -0.08 7.53 0.60
CA GLU A 46 0.34 8.83 0.09
C GLU A 46 1.70 9.22 0.65
N ARG A 47 2.54 9.76 -0.22
CA ARG A 47 3.83 10.35 0.12
C ARG A 47 4.07 11.55 -0.80
N GLU A 48 4.40 12.70 -0.21
CA GLU A 48 4.71 13.94 -0.96
C GLU A 48 3.62 14.35 -1.96
N GLY A 49 2.35 14.16 -1.58
CA GLY A 49 1.20 14.50 -2.42
C GLY A 49 0.91 13.51 -3.57
N ARG A 50 1.71 12.45 -3.71
CA ARG A 50 1.51 11.37 -4.67
C ARG A 50 0.93 10.14 -3.97
N ARG A 51 0.10 9.39 -4.69
CA ARG A 51 -0.55 8.18 -4.18
C ARG A 51 0.00 6.95 -4.88
N PHE A 52 0.12 5.87 -4.14
CA PHE A 52 0.67 4.61 -4.63
C PHE A 52 -0.19 3.45 -4.17
N HIS A 53 -0.25 2.41 -5.01
CA HIS A 53 -0.81 1.11 -4.69
C HIS A 53 0.31 0.10 -4.54
N LEU A 54 0.33 -0.61 -3.42
CA LEU A 54 1.15 -1.78 -3.20
C LEU A 54 0.25 -3.02 -3.15
N TYR A 55 0.53 -4.00 -4.00
CA TYR A 55 -0.10 -5.31 -3.97
C TYR A 55 0.90 -6.35 -3.50
N HIS A 56 0.58 -6.99 -2.37
CA HIS A 56 1.33 -8.13 -1.85
C HIS A 56 0.50 -9.40 -2.04
N LEU A 57 1.05 -10.38 -2.76
CA LEU A 57 0.40 -11.67 -3.02
C LEU A 57 1.19 -12.78 -2.33
N HIS A 58 0.67 -13.25 -1.20
CA HIS A 58 1.32 -14.31 -0.45
C HIS A 58 1.23 -15.66 -1.16
N GLY A 59 2.31 -16.42 -1.14
CA GLY A 59 2.30 -17.84 -1.55
C GLY A 59 2.32 -18.08 -3.06
N LEU A 60 2.48 -17.05 -3.88
CA LEU A 60 2.66 -17.18 -5.33
C LEU A 60 4.16 -17.04 -5.69
N PRO A 61 4.87 -18.15 -5.98
CA PRO A 61 6.28 -18.09 -6.33
C PRO A 61 6.49 -17.25 -7.58
N GLY A 62 7.42 -16.29 -7.54
CA GLY A 62 7.73 -15.41 -8.67
C GLY A 62 6.84 -14.17 -8.80
N HIS A 63 5.85 -13.98 -7.92
CA HIS A 63 5.16 -12.71 -7.81
C HIS A 63 5.91 -11.81 -6.82
N ALA A 64 6.75 -10.94 -7.37
CA ALA A 64 7.25 -9.79 -6.63
C ALA A 64 6.08 -8.85 -6.29
N ASP A 65 6.24 -8.05 -5.24
CA ASP A 65 5.27 -7.01 -4.91
C ASP A 65 5.05 -6.09 -6.13
N ASP A 66 3.80 -5.77 -6.42
CA ASP A 66 3.43 -4.88 -7.52
C ASP A 66 3.14 -3.49 -6.94
N LEU A 67 4.06 -2.57 -7.17
CA LEU A 67 4.00 -1.20 -6.71
C LEU A 67 3.72 -0.29 -7.91
N ARG A 68 2.64 0.50 -7.82
CA ARG A 68 2.18 1.36 -8.90
C ARG A 68 1.85 2.75 -8.41
N GLU A 69 2.13 3.76 -9.23
CA GLU A 69 1.62 5.10 -8.98
C GLU A 69 0.14 5.17 -9.36
N LEU A 70 -0.69 5.67 -8.44
CA LEU A 70 -2.11 5.90 -8.68
C LEU A 70 -2.31 7.19 -9.48
N SER A 71 -2.14 7.05 -10.79
CA SER A 71 -2.35 8.06 -11.83
C SER A 71 -3.20 7.48 -12.97
N GLU A 72 -3.54 8.29 -13.98
CA GLU A 72 -4.21 7.79 -15.19
C GLU A 72 -3.38 6.72 -15.92
N ALA A 73 -2.06 6.89 -15.96
CA ALA A 73 -1.15 5.94 -16.61
C ALA A 73 -1.00 4.62 -15.82
N TYR A 74 -1.22 4.67 -14.51
CA TYR A 74 -1.10 3.52 -13.60
C TYR A 74 0.20 2.72 -13.75
N ALA A 75 1.29 3.46 -13.95
CA ALA A 75 2.61 2.93 -14.23
C ALA A 75 3.21 2.25 -13.00
N ASP A 76 4.06 1.26 -13.27
CA ASP A 76 4.89 0.62 -12.25
C ASP A 76 5.79 1.69 -11.61
N ALA A 77 5.94 1.61 -10.29
CA ALA A 77 6.76 2.51 -9.50
C ALA A 77 7.82 1.71 -8.74
N SER A 78 9.01 2.28 -8.62
CA SER A 78 10.05 1.70 -7.78
C SER A 78 9.85 2.09 -6.31
N PRO A 79 10.29 1.28 -5.34
CA PRO A 79 10.24 1.64 -3.92
C PRO A 79 10.89 3.00 -3.61
N GLU A 80 11.99 3.33 -4.27
CA GLU A 80 12.68 4.63 -4.14
C GLU A 80 11.78 5.78 -4.56
N ALA A 81 11.11 5.64 -5.71
CA ALA A 81 10.24 6.66 -6.24
C ALA A 81 8.95 6.82 -5.42
N ALA A 82 8.43 5.72 -4.86
CA ALA A 82 7.20 5.74 -4.07
C ALA A 82 7.41 6.27 -2.65
N PHE A 83 8.55 5.95 -2.03
CA PHE A 83 8.87 6.38 -0.67
C PHE A 83 9.63 7.71 -0.64
N GLY A 84 10.22 8.14 -1.77
CA GLY A 84 10.97 9.39 -1.89
C GLY A 84 12.35 9.31 -1.22
N ILE A 85 13.01 8.15 -1.29
CA ILE A 85 14.25 7.87 -0.55
C ILE A 85 15.26 7.04 -1.37
N PRO A 86 16.55 7.00 -0.99
CA PRO A 86 17.56 6.19 -1.67
C PRO A 86 17.30 4.67 -1.57
N GLU A 87 17.70 3.92 -2.61
CA GLU A 87 17.55 2.45 -2.76
C GLU A 87 17.91 1.66 -1.50
N ARG A 88 19.06 1.95 -0.88
CA ARG A 88 19.53 1.24 0.32
C ARG A 88 18.53 1.30 1.49
N GLN A 89 17.74 2.37 1.58
CA GLN A 89 16.73 2.54 2.62
C GLN A 89 15.36 2.01 2.17
N ALA A 90 15.10 2.00 0.85
CA ALA A 90 13.80 1.62 0.30
C ALA A 90 13.46 0.16 0.55
N ALA A 91 14.46 -0.74 0.50
CA ALA A 91 14.30 -2.14 0.90
C ALA A 91 13.86 -2.28 2.36
N ALA A 92 14.52 -1.57 3.29
CA ALA A 92 14.18 -1.62 4.72
C ALA A 92 12.78 -1.06 5.00
N ILE A 93 12.37 0.00 4.30
CA ILE A 93 10.99 0.50 4.39
C ILE A 93 9.99 -0.52 3.85
N MET A 94 10.28 -1.15 2.70
CA MET A 94 9.38 -2.17 2.15
C MET A 94 9.21 -3.36 3.11
N GLU A 95 10.31 -3.85 3.70
CA GLU A 95 10.27 -4.89 4.72
C GLU A 95 9.45 -4.47 5.95
N ALA A 96 9.61 -3.22 6.41
CA ALA A 96 8.83 -2.67 7.52
C ALA A 96 7.34 -2.57 7.17
N VAL A 97 6.98 -2.13 5.96
CA VAL A 97 5.60 -2.12 5.47
C VAL A 97 5.01 -3.53 5.49
N HIS A 98 5.76 -4.53 5.01
CA HIS A 98 5.30 -5.93 5.02
C HIS A 98 5.08 -6.44 6.44
N ALA A 99 6.05 -6.24 7.33
CA ALA A 99 5.95 -6.66 8.72
C ALA A 99 4.73 -6.02 9.41
N PHE A 100 4.53 -4.71 9.20
CA PHE A 100 3.39 -3.98 9.71
C PHE A 100 2.07 -4.52 9.15
N MET A 101 1.95 -4.65 7.83
CA MET A 101 0.73 -5.13 7.19
C MET A 101 0.40 -6.57 7.58
N GLN A 102 1.41 -7.42 7.79
CA GLN A 102 1.21 -8.80 8.26
C GLN A 102 0.67 -8.83 9.70
N GLN A 103 1.21 -8.00 10.60
CA GLN A 103 0.71 -7.88 11.98
C GLN A 103 -0.73 -7.37 12.03
N HIS A 104 -1.10 -6.47 11.11
CA HIS A 104 -2.41 -5.83 11.08
C HIS A 104 -3.41 -6.48 10.11
N TYR A 105 -3.03 -7.55 9.41
CA TYR A 105 -3.82 -8.16 8.33
C TYR A 105 -5.23 -8.52 8.76
N ALA A 106 -5.37 -9.16 9.93
CA ALA A 106 -6.66 -9.60 10.47
C ALA A 106 -7.57 -8.42 10.86
N ALA A 107 -7.00 -7.23 11.06
CA ALA A 107 -7.74 -6.02 11.41
C ALA A 107 -8.20 -5.20 10.19
N ILE A 108 -7.79 -5.59 8.96
CA ILE A 108 -8.27 -4.96 7.72
C ILE A 108 -9.77 -5.23 7.57
N GLN A 109 -10.56 -4.16 7.46
CA GLN A 109 -12.03 -4.21 7.51
C GLN A 109 -12.69 -4.49 6.15
N THR A 110 -11.90 -4.44 5.07
CA THR A 110 -12.35 -4.48 3.69
C THR A 110 -11.66 -5.63 2.96
N SER A 111 -12.36 -6.21 1.99
CA SER A 111 -11.80 -7.23 1.12
C SER A 111 -12.20 -6.97 -0.32
N VAL A 112 -11.36 -7.42 -1.24
CA VAL A 112 -11.60 -7.42 -2.68
C VAL A 112 -11.54 -8.86 -3.16
N ASP A 113 -12.59 -9.27 -3.86
CA ASP A 113 -12.63 -10.57 -4.53
C ASP A 113 -11.80 -10.53 -5.82
N CYS A 114 -10.86 -11.45 -5.90
CA CYS A 114 -9.90 -11.71 -6.96
C CYS A 114 -10.17 -13.08 -7.61
N GLY A 115 -11.31 -13.72 -7.36
CA GLY A 115 -11.68 -15.01 -7.94
C GLY A 115 -11.72 -15.00 -9.48
N ASN A 116 -11.92 -13.84 -10.09
CA ASN A 116 -11.84 -13.62 -11.54
C ASN A 116 -10.44 -13.18 -12.03
N GLY A 117 -9.43 -13.20 -11.16
CA GLY A 117 -8.05 -12.84 -11.45
C GLY A 117 -7.62 -11.50 -10.85
N ILE A 118 -6.34 -11.42 -10.47
CA ILE A 118 -5.75 -10.24 -9.83
C ILE A 118 -5.77 -9.01 -10.73
N GLU A 119 -5.54 -9.15 -12.04
CA GLU A 119 -5.55 -8.02 -12.98
C GLU A 119 -6.91 -7.31 -13.03
N GLN A 120 -8.00 -8.08 -12.97
CA GLN A 120 -9.34 -7.52 -12.96
C GLN A 120 -9.61 -6.79 -11.65
N ALA A 121 -9.19 -7.36 -10.52
CA ALA A 121 -9.28 -6.71 -9.22
C ALA A 121 -8.47 -5.40 -9.18
N ARG A 122 -7.24 -5.40 -9.71
CA ARG A 122 -6.40 -4.18 -9.83
C ARG A 122 -7.08 -3.10 -10.66
N SER A 123 -7.62 -3.48 -11.82
CA SER A 123 -8.34 -2.56 -12.71
C SER A 123 -9.60 -1.98 -12.03
N TYR A 124 -10.35 -2.81 -11.30
CA TYR A 124 -11.50 -2.34 -10.53
C TYR A 124 -11.09 -1.36 -9.43
N ILE A 125 -10.09 -1.71 -8.62
CA ILE A 125 -9.56 -0.86 -7.55
C ILE A 125 -9.11 0.47 -8.14
N HIS A 126 -8.24 0.46 -9.16
CA HIS A 126 -7.75 1.66 -9.82
C HIS A 126 -8.89 2.60 -10.27
N ASN A 127 -9.88 2.06 -10.99
CA ASN A 127 -11.03 2.83 -11.46
C ASN A 127 -11.84 3.46 -10.33
N VAL A 128 -12.10 2.71 -9.25
CA VAL A 128 -12.81 3.22 -8.08
C VAL A 128 -11.99 4.32 -7.40
N ARG A 129 -10.69 4.10 -7.21
CA ARG A 129 -9.81 5.04 -6.50
C ARG A 129 -9.47 6.30 -7.28
N MET A 130 -9.54 6.25 -8.62
CA MET A 130 -9.49 7.44 -9.48
C MET A 130 -10.79 8.25 -9.43
N LYS A 131 -11.97 7.60 -9.44
CA LYS A 131 -13.27 8.29 -9.37
C LYS A 131 -13.53 9.03 -8.06
N HIS A 132 -13.01 8.51 -6.95
CA HIS A 132 -13.15 9.14 -5.63
C HIS A 132 -12.03 10.14 -5.31
N TRP A 133 -11.26 10.58 -6.31
CA TRP A 133 -10.21 11.56 -6.12
C TRP A 133 -10.78 12.98 -6.12
N LEU A 134 -10.67 13.66 -4.97
CA LEU A 134 -10.79 15.11 -4.87
C LEU A 134 -9.37 15.65 -4.63
N PRO A 135 -8.70 16.24 -5.63
CA PRO A 135 -7.43 16.91 -5.39
C PRO A 135 -7.65 17.99 -4.33
N ARG A 136 -7.00 17.84 -3.18
CA ARG A 136 -6.86 18.95 -2.23
C ARG A 136 -5.82 19.89 -2.83
N PHE A 137 -6.27 20.87 -3.58
CA PHE A 137 -5.43 22.01 -3.92
C PHE A 137 -5.03 22.70 -2.60
N PRO A 138 -3.73 22.97 -2.38
CA PRO A 138 -3.36 23.90 -1.32
C PRO A 138 -3.93 25.26 -1.71
N SER A 139 -4.88 25.75 -0.90
CA SER A 139 -5.33 27.13 -0.88
C SER A 139 -4.25 28.06 -0.37
#